data_AF-A0A7C5N9E2-F1
#
_entry.id   AF-A0A7C5N9E2-F1
#
_cell.length_a   1.000
_cell.length_b   1.000
_cell.length_c   1.000
_cell.angle_alpha   90.00
_cell.angle_beta   90.00
_cell.angle_gamma   90.00
#
_symmetry.space_group_name_H-M   'P 1'
#
loop_
_entity.id
_entity.type
_entity.pdbx_description
1 polymer ?
#
loop_
_entity_poly.entity_id
_entity_poly.type
_entity_poly.pdbx_seq_one_letter_code
_entity_poly.pdbx_strand_id
1 'polypeptide(L)'
;MSLWRRHRTDAILGVVAVLLVVLVLADRGSVSTAEAEDRKYQLIDAWRADDITRVEIQVGEVTMLLRAVDDPGAPSSWLLEENGKSVDVDDQAVGQLLVSLEFAAYERTVEGLDATAMGFDAPRARYRIAMGKLDYELALGKEAPSPAGGAYVRVSGGGRGTVDYVVGPELVSELMLEPGALRSRRLAPYLSIDTRAYELDGPTGRFRLERGTWGGRTAGQFLVKTTGPAVRADRRQLDGWLIMLGRLQVERFLPVPAELAKPRATLTIEPLAEDGTRAVLLLGLGGEGCEAGQTLVVRRAPEPVAGCVPEGALDPILLDPAKLRDEHVVGTAKGDITEIRWTAGDLKVELARKEEGWYMRAPSEGPAEPEPVEQLLEAMLDVEGEIVGHGAEREAWGLSEPRATVQLRGLPERGVGVADERVERLEVGARTDDGVFVRRLDDDVVLRVAVEPARAFLPRPAALRATQIFDVPLEDVAGLELDCDGKRQRFTRLPAGSWTLEEPEAPIGVDMGLANGLAESFRQLEAVRWVSERPEEDHELATPWCRVTMVVRAGDDATRRLTVQLGAETTGGYFARRADAPAVFVAPRGLGQLASRWLLDTGALMVSPT
;
A
#
# COMPACT_ATOMS: atom_id res chain seq x y z
N MET A 1 42.91 52.21 15.52
CA MET A 1 42.99 50.94 16.26
C MET A 1 42.09 49.94 15.56
N SER A 2 42.70 48.96 14.89
CA SER A 2 42.17 48.37 13.66
C SER A 2 41.14 47.26 13.89
N LEU A 3 40.21 47.16 12.93
CA LEU A 3 39.32 46.02 12.65
C LEU A 3 40.02 44.65 12.78
N TRP A 4 41.34 44.62 12.64
CA TRP A 4 42.17 43.44 12.79
C TRP A 4 42.20 42.84 14.21
N ARG A 5 41.92 43.61 15.27
CA ARG A 5 41.80 43.07 16.63
C ARG A 5 40.44 42.43 16.90
N ARG A 6 39.37 42.82 16.21
CA ARG A 6 38.01 42.29 16.42
C ARG A 6 37.77 40.97 15.69
N HIS A 7 38.32 40.81 14.49
CA HIS A 7 38.16 39.58 13.69
C HIS A 7 39.37 38.64 13.75
N ARG A 8 40.33 38.91 14.65
CA ARG A 8 41.54 38.08 14.78
C ARG A 8 41.20 36.67 15.22
N THR A 9 40.25 36.52 16.15
CA THR A 9 39.82 35.23 16.67
C THR A 9 39.08 34.43 15.61
N ASP A 10 38.16 35.07 14.86
CA ASP A 10 37.40 34.42 13.78
C ASP A 10 38.31 33.98 12.62
N ALA A 11 39.29 34.82 12.26
CA ALA A 11 40.27 34.48 11.23
C ALA A 11 41.20 33.33 11.67
N ILE A 12 41.60 33.29 12.94
CA ILE A 12 42.39 32.18 13.50
C ILE A 12 41.56 30.89 13.53
N LEU A 13 40.29 30.95 13.95
CA LEU A 13 39.38 29.79 13.94
C LEU A 13 39.12 29.29 12.52
N GLY A 14 38.94 30.19 11.55
CA GLY A 14 38.81 29.82 10.14
C GLY A 14 40.06 29.12 9.59
N VAL A 15 41.25 29.64 9.90
CA VAL A 15 42.52 29.00 9.51
C VAL A 15 42.71 27.66 10.19
N VAL A 16 42.37 27.52 11.48
CA VAL A 16 42.43 26.25 12.22
C VAL A 16 41.43 25.25 11.64
N ALA A 17 40.21 25.66 11.31
CA ALA A 17 39.22 24.80 10.69
C ALA A 17 39.69 24.29 9.32
N VAL A 18 40.27 25.17 8.48
CA VAL A 18 40.86 24.78 7.19
C VAL A 18 42.06 23.83 7.39
N LEU A 19 42.92 24.11 8.37
CA LEU A 19 44.04 23.22 8.72
C LEU A 19 43.56 21.85 9.22
N LEU A 20 42.50 21.80 10.03
CA LEU A 20 41.89 20.56 10.49
C LEU A 20 41.27 19.79 9.32
N VAL A 21 40.58 20.46 8.40
CA VAL A 21 40.06 19.83 7.17
C VAL A 21 41.21 19.28 6.32
N VAL A 22 42.30 20.04 6.14
CA VAL A 22 43.48 19.58 5.39
C VAL A 22 44.16 18.41 6.09
N LEU A 23 44.28 18.43 7.41
CA LEU A 23 44.84 17.33 8.20
C LEU A 23 43.97 16.08 8.11
N VAL A 24 42.64 16.20 8.21
CA VAL A 24 41.71 15.08 8.03
C VAL A 24 41.80 14.52 6.61
N LEU A 25 41.91 15.35 5.58
CA LEU A 25 42.08 14.92 4.18
C LEU A 25 43.46 14.29 3.91
N ALA A 26 44.49 14.71 4.65
CA ALA A 26 45.83 14.12 4.59
C ALA A 26 45.87 12.76 5.30
N ASP A 27 45.25 12.65 6.47
CA ASP A 27 45.23 11.44 7.31
C ASP A 27 44.33 10.34 6.76
N ARG A 28 43.39 10.68 5.87
CA ARG A 28 42.63 9.68 5.09
C ARG A 28 43.51 8.71 4.30
N GLY A 29 44.78 9.02 4.04
CA GLY A 29 45.72 8.12 3.39
C GLY A 29 46.50 7.17 4.29
N SER A 30 46.35 7.27 5.62
CA SER A 30 47.07 6.46 6.60
C SER A 30 46.12 5.69 7.51
N VAL A 31 46.63 4.59 8.07
CA VAL A 31 45.97 3.85 9.15
C VAL A 31 46.33 4.54 10.47
N SER A 32 45.32 4.98 11.21
CA SER A 32 45.51 5.58 12.53
C SER A 32 45.84 4.51 13.58
N THR A 33 46.50 4.92 14.67
CA THR A 33 46.82 4.00 15.78
C THR A 33 45.58 3.44 16.46
N ALA A 34 44.47 4.19 16.48
CA ALA A 34 43.20 3.75 17.03
C ALA A 34 42.55 2.68 16.15
N GLU A 35 42.48 2.90 14.83
CA GLU A 35 41.98 1.91 13.86
C GLU A 35 42.77 0.59 13.95
N ALA A 36 44.10 0.67 14.01
CA ALA A 36 44.96 -0.50 14.08
C ALA A 36 44.78 -1.30 15.39
N GLU A 37 44.55 -0.63 16.51
CA GLU A 37 44.36 -1.27 17.83
C GLU A 37 42.97 -1.91 17.95
N ASP A 38 41.92 -1.22 17.49
CA ASP A 38 40.55 -1.74 17.44
C ASP A 38 40.46 -2.99 16.57
N ARG A 39 41.34 -3.09 15.58
CA ARG A 39 41.38 -4.17 14.58
C ARG A 39 42.57 -5.12 14.72
N LYS A 40 43.17 -5.22 15.91
CA LYS A 40 44.42 -5.99 16.12
C LYS A 40 44.32 -7.49 15.83
N TYR A 41 43.12 -8.07 15.87
CA TYR A 41 42.88 -9.50 15.61
C TYR A 41 42.34 -9.78 14.21
N GLN A 42 42.08 -8.74 13.42
CA GLN A 42 41.62 -8.82 12.05
C GLN A 42 42.80 -8.82 11.09
N LEU A 43 42.62 -9.43 9.93
CA LEU A 43 43.61 -9.44 8.84
C LEU A 43 43.88 -8.03 8.33
N ILE A 44 42.83 -7.23 8.15
CA ILE A 44 42.90 -5.86 7.64
C ILE A 44 42.88 -4.88 8.82
N ASP A 45 43.93 -4.07 8.94
CA ASP A 45 44.17 -3.17 10.08
C ASP A 45 43.44 -1.82 10.01
N ALA A 46 42.81 -1.51 8.87
CA ALA A 46 41.80 -0.46 8.75
C ALA A 46 40.72 -0.84 7.73
N TRP A 47 39.45 -0.70 8.13
CA TRP A 47 38.31 -0.95 7.26
C TRP A 47 37.38 0.26 7.23
N ARG A 48 37.16 0.81 6.04
CA ARG A 48 36.32 2.00 5.81
C ARG A 48 35.32 1.65 4.71
N ALA A 49 34.19 1.08 5.10
CA ALA A 49 33.20 0.54 4.16
C ALA A 49 32.78 1.55 3.08
N ASP A 50 32.54 2.80 3.49
CA ASP A 50 32.13 3.89 2.60
C ASP A 50 33.24 4.32 1.61
N ASP A 51 34.50 4.00 1.90
CA ASP A 51 35.64 4.34 1.02
C ASP A 51 35.97 3.20 0.04
N ILE A 52 35.32 2.02 0.13
CA ILE A 52 35.60 0.89 -0.76
C ILE A 52 35.08 1.22 -2.15
N THR A 53 36.01 1.37 -3.09
CA THR A 53 35.69 1.72 -4.50
C THR A 53 35.86 0.53 -5.44
N ARG A 54 36.73 -0.42 -5.08
CA ARG A 54 37.08 -1.56 -5.94
C ARG A 54 37.46 -2.79 -5.12
N VAL A 55 36.95 -3.95 -5.53
CA VAL A 55 37.43 -5.26 -5.06
C VAL A 55 37.71 -6.15 -6.26
N GLU A 56 38.97 -6.52 -6.48
CA GLU A 56 39.38 -7.49 -7.48
C GLU A 56 39.61 -8.84 -6.81
N ILE A 57 38.99 -9.88 -7.33
CA ILE A 57 38.99 -11.21 -6.75
C ILE A 57 39.46 -12.19 -7.83
N GLN A 58 40.46 -12.98 -7.53
CA GLN A 58 40.93 -14.05 -8.40
C GLN A 58 40.82 -15.36 -7.64
N VAL A 59 40.02 -16.32 -8.12
CA VAL A 59 39.91 -17.67 -7.55
C VAL A 59 40.15 -18.67 -8.67
N GLY A 60 41.26 -19.40 -8.60
CA GLY A 60 41.74 -20.21 -9.72
C GLY A 60 41.92 -19.37 -11.00
N GLU A 61 41.22 -19.75 -12.06
CA GLU A 61 41.23 -19.07 -13.37
C GLU A 61 40.17 -17.96 -13.50
N VAL A 62 39.27 -17.82 -12.52
CA VAL A 62 38.18 -16.84 -12.57
C VAL A 62 38.62 -15.54 -11.92
N THR A 63 38.48 -14.44 -12.65
CA THR A 63 38.70 -13.09 -12.14
C THR A 63 37.38 -12.33 -12.10
N MET A 64 37.03 -11.82 -10.92
CA MET A 64 35.88 -10.96 -10.67
C MET A 64 36.37 -9.57 -10.27
N LEU A 65 35.69 -8.54 -10.75
CA LEU A 65 35.97 -7.15 -10.42
C LEU A 65 34.67 -6.48 -10.01
N LEU A 66 34.61 -6.09 -8.74
CA LEU A 66 33.57 -5.25 -8.16
C LEU A 66 34.00 -3.79 -8.23
N ARG A 67 33.12 -2.92 -8.72
CA ARG A 67 33.30 -1.46 -8.68
C ARG A 67 32.10 -0.81 -8.03
N ALA A 68 32.33 0.07 -7.07
CA ALA A 68 31.27 0.86 -6.47
C ALA A 68 30.74 1.89 -7.49
N VAL A 69 29.44 2.13 -7.46
CA VAL A 69 28.77 3.19 -8.21
C VAL A 69 28.43 4.31 -7.23
N ASP A 70 29.07 5.46 -7.43
CA ASP A 70 28.77 6.67 -6.66
C ASP A 70 27.52 7.34 -7.22
N ASP A 71 26.39 7.20 -6.53
CA ASP A 71 25.16 7.95 -6.81
C ASP A 71 24.77 8.83 -5.60
N PRO A 72 24.84 10.17 -5.73
CA PRO A 72 24.55 11.09 -4.62
C PRO A 72 23.13 10.90 -4.05
N GLY A 73 23.04 10.34 -2.84
CA GLY A 73 21.78 10.18 -2.11
C GLY A 73 21.11 8.81 -2.27
N ALA A 74 21.73 7.87 -2.98
CA ALA A 74 21.32 6.47 -3.03
C ALA A 74 22.28 5.58 -2.21
N PRO A 75 21.84 4.40 -1.73
CA PRO A 75 22.75 3.41 -1.18
C PRO A 75 23.77 2.96 -2.25
N SER A 76 24.99 2.65 -1.83
CA SER A 76 26.07 2.18 -2.69
C SER A 76 25.62 0.95 -3.49
N SER A 77 25.65 1.03 -4.82
CA SER A 77 25.40 -0.11 -5.70
C SER A 77 26.70 -0.59 -6.34
N TRP A 78 26.74 -1.87 -6.73
CA TRP A 78 27.95 -2.47 -7.29
C TRP A 78 27.79 -2.80 -8.78
N LEU A 79 28.90 -2.73 -9.50
CA LEU A 79 29.05 -3.33 -10.83
C LEU A 79 29.96 -4.53 -10.72
N LEU A 80 29.60 -5.64 -11.36
CA LEU A 80 30.39 -6.84 -11.43
C LEU A 80 30.87 -7.09 -12.87
N GLU A 81 32.18 -7.28 -13.01
CA GLU A 81 32.77 -7.87 -14.21
C GLU A 81 33.36 -9.24 -13.86
N GLU A 82 33.05 -10.27 -14.63
CA GLU A 82 33.66 -11.59 -14.52
C GLU A 82 34.39 -11.92 -15.81
N ASN A 83 35.68 -12.23 -15.71
CA ASN A 83 36.57 -12.48 -16.85
C ASN A 83 36.50 -11.38 -17.92
N GLY A 84 36.40 -10.12 -17.47
CA GLY A 84 36.32 -8.93 -18.33
C GLY A 84 34.96 -8.69 -18.98
N LYS A 85 33.92 -9.43 -18.60
CA LYS A 85 32.53 -9.23 -19.09
C LYS A 85 31.66 -8.72 -17.96
N SER A 86 30.89 -7.67 -18.24
CA SER A 86 29.88 -7.17 -17.29
C SER A 86 28.77 -8.21 -17.13
N VAL A 87 28.38 -8.46 -15.88
CA VAL A 87 27.30 -9.36 -15.49
C VAL A 87 26.48 -8.72 -14.37
N ASP A 88 25.20 -9.08 -14.26
CA ASP A 88 24.35 -8.60 -13.18
C ASP A 88 24.92 -9.04 -11.83
N VAL A 89 24.98 -8.10 -10.89
CA VAL A 89 25.47 -8.35 -9.53
C VAL A 89 24.32 -8.66 -8.57
N ASP A 90 24.62 -9.46 -7.56
CA ASP A 90 23.80 -9.60 -6.36
C ASP A 90 24.39 -8.73 -5.25
N ASP A 91 23.82 -7.54 -5.03
CA ASP A 91 24.31 -6.59 -4.03
C ASP A 91 24.30 -7.18 -2.61
N GLN A 92 23.38 -8.12 -2.30
CA GLN A 92 23.36 -8.79 -1.01
C GLN A 92 24.56 -9.73 -0.87
N ALA A 93 24.88 -10.50 -1.91
CA ALA A 93 26.05 -11.37 -1.93
C ALA A 93 27.35 -10.56 -1.82
N VAL A 94 27.42 -9.39 -2.47
CA VAL A 94 28.54 -8.46 -2.31
C VAL A 94 28.62 -7.94 -0.88
N GLY A 95 27.51 -7.49 -0.30
CA GLY A 95 27.48 -7.05 1.10
C GLY A 95 27.97 -8.12 2.08
N GLN A 96 27.56 -9.39 1.87
CA GLN A 96 28.04 -10.52 2.66
C GLN A 96 29.55 -10.73 2.51
N LEU A 97 30.07 -10.68 1.29
CA LEU A 97 31.52 -10.76 1.06
C LEU A 97 32.28 -9.64 1.78
N LEU A 98 31.78 -8.40 1.70
CA LEU A 98 32.42 -7.25 2.34
C LEU A 98 32.41 -7.40 3.87
N VAL A 99 31.32 -7.88 4.46
CA VAL A 99 31.26 -8.20 5.90
C VAL A 99 32.25 -9.31 6.27
N SER A 100 32.35 -10.37 5.47
CA SER A 100 33.35 -11.43 5.66
C SER A 100 34.78 -10.88 5.64
N LEU A 101 35.11 -10.00 4.69
CA LEU A 101 36.42 -9.35 4.60
C LEU A 101 36.66 -8.37 5.77
N GLU A 102 35.64 -7.65 6.21
CA GLU A 102 35.69 -6.73 7.34
C GLU A 102 36.04 -7.45 8.65
N PHE A 103 35.42 -8.61 8.90
CA PHE A 103 35.60 -9.35 10.14
C PHE A 103 36.58 -10.52 10.02
N ALA A 104 37.26 -10.65 8.88
CA ALA A 104 38.25 -11.68 8.63
C ALA A 104 39.35 -11.64 9.71
N ALA A 105 39.40 -12.68 10.53
CA ALA A 105 40.35 -12.82 11.64
C ALA A 105 41.40 -13.89 11.36
N TYR A 106 42.56 -13.78 12.01
CA TYR A 106 43.61 -14.80 11.94
C TYR A 106 43.73 -15.57 13.26
N GLU A 107 44.17 -16.82 13.15
CA GLU A 107 44.47 -17.70 14.28
C GLU A 107 45.84 -17.40 14.89
N ARG A 108 46.83 -17.17 14.03
CA ARG A 108 48.20 -16.79 14.43
C ARG A 108 48.97 -16.15 13.29
N THR A 109 49.97 -15.34 13.65
CA THR A 109 50.98 -14.82 12.73
C THR A 109 52.03 -15.90 12.43
N VAL A 110 52.62 -15.83 11.24
CA VAL A 110 53.65 -16.75 10.74
C VAL A 110 54.92 -15.97 10.46
N GLU A 111 56.05 -16.44 11.00
CA GLU A 111 57.37 -15.85 10.78
C GLU A 111 58.36 -16.94 10.34
N GLY A 112 59.31 -16.57 9.46
CA GLY A 112 60.44 -17.43 9.09
C GLY A 112 60.14 -18.58 8.11
N LEU A 113 58.90 -18.69 7.60
CA LEU A 113 58.56 -19.57 6.48
C LEU A 113 58.73 -18.83 5.14
N ASP A 114 59.22 -19.52 4.12
CA ASP A 114 59.32 -18.95 2.77
C ASP A 114 57.96 -18.93 2.05
N ALA A 115 57.84 -18.02 1.07
CA ALA A 115 56.59 -17.80 0.33
C ALA A 115 56.13 -19.04 -0.46
N THR A 116 57.07 -19.85 -0.96
CA THR A 116 56.80 -21.06 -1.76
C THR A 116 56.21 -22.19 -0.91
N ALA A 117 56.71 -22.35 0.32
CA ALA A 117 56.21 -23.30 1.31
C ALA A 117 54.78 -22.97 1.70
N MET A 118 54.47 -21.68 1.90
CA MET A 118 53.12 -21.20 2.17
C MET A 118 52.22 -21.18 0.92
N GLY A 119 52.79 -21.28 -0.29
CA GLY A 119 52.06 -21.39 -1.54
C GLY A 119 51.61 -20.07 -2.15
N PHE A 120 52.30 -18.96 -1.86
CA PHE A 120 51.95 -17.65 -2.40
C PHE A 120 52.42 -17.41 -3.84
N ASP A 121 53.25 -18.30 -4.40
CA ASP A 121 53.66 -18.26 -5.82
C ASP A 121 52.49 -18.57 -6.76
N ALA A 122 51.55 -19.40 -6.29
CA ALA A 122 50.32 -19.74 -7.00
C ALA A 122 49.18 -19.80 -5.97
N PRO A 123 48.70 -18.63 -5.50
CA PRO A 123 47.67 -18.59 -4.47
C PRO A 123 46.36 -19.17 -5.00
N ARG A 124 45.61 -19.82 -4.12
CA ARG A 124 44.29 -20.39 -4.42
C ARG A 124 43.25 -19.30 -4.64
N ALA A 125 43.39 -18.19 -3.91
CA ALA A 125 42.59 -16.99 -4.09
C ALA A 125 43.43 -15.73 -3.84
N ARG A 126 43.14 -14.64 -4.55
CA ARG A 126 43.73 -13.31 -4.35
C ARG A 126 42.64 -12.26 -4.30
N TYR A 127 42.69 -11.37 -3.32
CA TYR A 127 41.77 -10.23 -3.17
C TYR A 127 42.58 -8.95 -3.18
N ARG A 128 42.22 -7.97 -4.00
CA ARG A 128 42.73 -6.60 -3.93
C ARG A 128 41.59 -5.65 -3.61
N ILE A 129 41.72 -4.91 -2.52
CA ILE A 129 40.67 -4.05 -1.99
C ILE A 129 41.21 -2.63 -1.97
N ALA A 130 40.56 -1.74 -2.74
CA ALA A 130 40.87 -0.32 -2.75
C ALA A 130 39.85 0.45 -1.90
N MET A 131 40.34 1.09 -0.84
CA MET A 131 39.61 1.91 0.13
C MET A 131 40.13 3.35 0.09
N GLY A 132 39.64 4.15 -0.84
CA GLY A 132 40.14 5.50 -1.09
C GLY A 132 41.63 5.51 -1.48
N LYS A 133 42.51 5.89 -0.54
CA LYS A 133 43.97 5.90 -0.72
C LYS A 133 44.67 4.66 -0.13
N LEU A 134 43.92 3.79 0.53
CA LEU A 134 44.42 2.54 1.11
C LEU A 134 44.20 1.40 0.12
N ASP A 135 45.23 0.61 -0.12
CA ASP A 135 45.15 -0.61 -0.92
C ASP A 135 45.60 -1.80 -0.07
N TYR A 136 44.81 -2.86 -0.09
CA TYR A 136 45.14 -4.15 0.53
C TYR A 136 45.17 -5.25 -0.51
N GLU A 137 46.11 -6.17 -0.36
CA GLU A 137 46.16 -7.42 -1.11
C GLU A 137 46.20 -8.60 -0.15
N LEU A 138 45.24 -9.52 -0.28
CA LEU A 138 45.20 -10.77 0.45
C LEU A 138 45.49 -11.91 -0.54
N ALA A 139 46.43 -12.79 -0.22
CA ALA A 139 46.74 -13.98 -1.00
C ALA A 139 46.57 -15.23 -0.14
N LEU A 140 45.60 -16.08 -0.49
CA LEU A 140 45.32 -17.36 0.16
C LEU A 140 46.21 -18.45 -0.42
N GLY A 141 47.10 -18.99 0.41
CA GLY A 141 48.08 -20.02 0.08
C GLY A 141 47.58 -21.45 0.31
N LYS A 142 48.52 -22.37 0.56
CA LYS A 142 48.26 -23.78 0.85
C LYS A 142 47.57 -23.98 2.20
N GLU A 143 47.03 -25.19 2.39
CA GLU A 143 46.49 -25.63 3.67
C GLU A 143 47.58 -25.60 4.76
N ALA A 144 47.24 -25.09 5.93
CA ALA A 144 48.12 -25.03 7.08
C ALA A 144 48.01 -26.35 7.87
N PRO A 145 49.09 -26.80 8.55
CA PRO A 145 49.06 -28.05 9.32
C PRO A 145 48.04 -28.07 10.47
N SER A 146 47.66 -26.90 10.99
CA SER A 146 46.71 -26.73 12.09
C SER A 146 46.22 -25.28 12.13
N PRO A 147 44.90 -25.03 12.33
CA PRO A 147 43.82 -26.01 12.47
C PRO A 147 43.54 -26.78 11.16
N ALA A 148 42.91 -27.96 11.27
CA ALA A 148 42.54 -28.76 10.09
C ALA A 148 41.60 -27.96 9.17
N GLY A 149 41.88 -27.96 7.85
CA GLY A 149 41.16 -27.14 6.88
C GLY A 149 41.51 -25.65 6.89
N GLY A 150 42.37 -25.18 7.81
CA GLY A 150 42.90 -23.83 7.81
C GLY A 150 43.94 -23.61 6.71
N ALA A 151 44.29 -22.35 6.42
CA ALA A 151 45.26 -22.03 5.36
C ALA A 151 46.16 -20.86 5.71
N TYR A 152 47.28 -20.76 4.99
CA TYR A 152 48.14 -19.58 5.05
C TYR A 152 47.51 -18.42 4.27
N VAL A 153 47.53 -17.20 4.82
CA VAL A 153 47.11 -15.98 4.13
C VAL A 153 48.19 -14.92 4.29
N ARG A 154 48.61 -14.32 3.17
CA ARG A 154 49.48 -13.13 3.17
C ARG A 154 48.62 -11.90 3.01
N VAL A 155 48.77 -10.93 3.90
CA VAL A 155 48.16 -9.60 3.77
C VAL A 155 49.26 -8.60 3.47
N SER A 156 49.09 -7.79 2.43
CA SER A 156 50.00 -6.71 2.07
C SER A 156 49.22 -5.40 1.98
N GLY A 157 49.74 -4.33 2.57
CA GLY A 157 49.09 -3.01 2.57
C GLY A 157 48.86 -2.48 3.98
N GLY A 158 48.09 -1.39 4.08
CA GLY A 158 47.76 -0.77 5.37
C GLY A 158 48.97 -0.25 6.15
N GLY A 159 48.83 -0.18 7.48
CA GLY A 159 49.87 0.26 8.40
C GLY A 159 50.85 -0.84 8.80
N ARG A 160 50.44 -2.12 8.69
CA ARG A 160 51.27 -3.29 9.06
C ARG A 160 52.26 -3.74 7.98
N GLY A 161 52.14 -3.28 6.74
CA GLY A 161 53.00 -3.71 5.64
C GLY A 161 52.63 -5.11 5.15
N THR A 162 53.60 -6.02 5.06
CA THR A 162 53.35 -7.40 4.62
C THR A 162 53.46 -8.36 5.79
N VAL A 163 52.37 -9.07 6.10
CA VAL A 163 52.29 -10.01 7.22
C VAL A 163 51.64 -11.32 6.77
N ASP A 164 52.21 -12.43 7.22
CA ASP A 164 51.72 -13.78 6.93
C ASP A 164 50.98 -14.34 8.15
N TYR A 165 49.82 -14.94 7.90
CA TYR A 165 48.90 -15.45 8.93
C TYR A 165 48.45 -16.89 8.62
N VAL A 166 47.93 -17.56 9.64
CA VAL A 166 47.07 -18.74 9.49
C VAL A 166 45.62 -18.33 9.79
N VAL A 167 44.69 -18.77 8.96
CA VAL A 167 43.24 -18.57 9.14
C VAL A 167 42.51 -19.90 9.31
N GLY A 168 41.36 -19.86 9.99
CA GLY A 168 40.49 -21.02 10.20
C GLY A 168 39.73 -21.47 8.93
N PRO A 169 39.19 -22.71 8.92
CA PRO A 169 38.52 -23.30 7.76
C PRO A 169 37.28 -22.53 7.29
N GLU A 170 36.57 -21.85 8.20
CA GLU A 170 35.40 -21.03 7.87
C GLU A 170 35.79 -19.88 6.93
N LEU A 171 36.83 -19.12 7.28
CA LEU A 171 37.32 -18.03 6.44
C LEU A 171 37.93 -18.55 5.13
N VAL A 172 38.57 -19.73 5.14
CA VAL A 172 39.02 -20.38 3.89
C VAL A 172 37.84 -20.65 2.96
N SER A 173 36.71 -21.13 3.49
CA SER A 173 35.51 -21.37 2.69
C SER A 173 34.92 -20.07 2.13
N GLU A 174 34.89 -19.00 2.92
CA GLU A 174 34.36 -17.69 2.49
C GLU A 174 35.23 -17.01 1.42
N LEU A 175 36.56 -17.20 1.49
CA LEU A 175 37.52 -16.66 0.52
C LEU A 175 37.66 -17.53 -0.75
N MET A 176 37.06 -18.71 -0.78
CA MET A 176 37.05 -19.61 -1.94
C MET A 176 35.71 -19.52 -2.67
N LEU A 177 35.38 -18.32 -3.17
CA LEU A 177 34.12 -18.06 -3.86
C LEU A 177 33.96 -18.96 -5.10
N GLU A 178 32.76 -19.52 -5.26
CA GLU A 178 32.40 -20.24 -6.47
C GLU A 178 32.18 -19.29 -7.67
N PRO A 179 32.45 -19.74 -8.91
CA PRO A 179 32.10 -18.97 -10.10
C PRO A 179 30.61 -18.59 -10.10
N GLY A 180 30.32 -17.31 -10.24
CA GLY A 180 28.94 -16.80 -10.20
C GLY A 180 28.35 -16.59 -8.81
N ALA A 181 29.10 -16.79 -7.72
CA ALA A 181 28.61 -16.56 -6.36
C ALA A 181 28.07 -15.13 -6.14
N LEU A 182 28.65 -14.15 -6.84
CA LEU A 182 28.28 -12.72 -6.78
C LEU A 182 27.29 -12.29 -7.88
N ARG A 183 26.89 -13.21 -8.77
CA ARG A 183 25.96 -12.89 -9.87
C ARG A 183 24.53 -12.83 -9.36
N SER A 184 23.74 -11.92 -9.92
CA SER A 184 22.30 -11.91 -9.71
C SER A 184 21.69 -13.21 -10.21
N ARG A 185 20.95 -13.90 -9.34
CA ARG A 185 20.19 -15.10 -9.73
C ARG A 185 18.86 -14.77 -10.39
N ARG A 186 18.43 -13.50 -10.40
CA ARG A 186 17.14 -13.07 -10.94
C ARG A 186 17.11 -13.18 -12.47
N LEU A 187 16.07 -13.84 -12.99
CA LEU A 187 15.87 -13.92 -14.45
C LEU A 187 15.05 -12.76 -15.01
N ALA A 188 14.14 -12.17 -14.22
CA ALA A 188 13.41 -10.97 -14.61
C ALA A 188 14.17 -9.72 -14.12
N PRO A 189 14.72 -8.88 -15.02
CA PRO A 189 15.53 -7.71 -14.62
C PRO A 189 14.70 -6.51 -14.15
N TYR A 190 13.42 -6.46 -14.52
CA TYR A 190 12.54 -5.33 -14.23
C TYR A 190 11.49 -5.68 -13.19
N LEU A 191 11.28 -4.78 -12.24
CA LEU A 191 10.14 -4.84 -11.33
C LEU A 191 8.86 -4.45 -12.08
N SER A 192 7.70 -4.84 -11.54
CA SER A 192 6.40 -4.49 -12.13
C SER A 192 6.21 -2.98 -12.28
N ILE A 193 6.64 -2.21 -11.28
CA ILE A 193 6.60 -0.74 -11.28
C ILE A 193 7.40 -0.09 -12.42
N ASP A 194 8.47 -0.76 -12.87
CA ASP A 194 9.35 -0.29 -13.94
C ASP A 194 9.07 -0.95 -15.29
N THR A 195 7.95 -1.68 -15.39
CA THR A 195 7.56 -2.42 -16.60
C THR A 195 6.35 -1.76 -17.26
N ARG A 196 6.44 -1.52 -18.58
CA ARG A 196 5.35 -1.04 -19.45
C ARG A 196 4.46 -2.18 -19.92
N ALA A 197 5.06 -3.31 -20.31
CA ALA A 197 4.31 -4.46 -20.81
C ALA A 197 5.04 -5.78 -20.60
N TYR A 198 4.26 -6.85 -20.50
CA TYR A 198 4.73 -8.24 -20.57
C TYR A 198 4.06 -8.91 -21.75
N GLU A 199 4.80 -9.71 -22.49
CA GLU A 199 4.25 -10.50 -23.58
C GLU A 199 4.73 -11.94 -23.47
N LEU A 200 3.80 -12.87 -23.28
CA LEU A 200 4.08 -14.29 -23.16
C LEU A 200 3.52 -15.01 -24.38
N ASP A 201 4.39 -15.69 -25.11
CA ASP A 201 4.04 -16.68 -26.13
C ASP A 201 4.32 -18.08 -25.57
N GLY A 202 3.27 -18.77 -25.14
CA GLY A 202 3.36 -20.04 -24.40
C GLY A 202 2.41 -21.12 -24.91
N PRO A 203 2.42 -22.31 -24.28
CA PRO A 203 1.64 -23.46 -24.75
C PRO A 203 0.12 -23.27 -24.61
N THR A 204 -0.32 -22.40 -23.71
CA THR A 204 -1.73 -22.03 -23.46
C THR A 204 -2.21 -20.89 -24.38
N GLY A 205 -1.34 -20.35 -25.22
CA GLY A 205 -1.62 -19.23 -26.12
C GLY A 205 -0.69 -18.04 -25.91
N ARG A 206 -0.85 -17.02 -26.76
CA ARG A 206 -0.14 -15.75 -26.67
C ARG A 206 -1.00 -14.70 -26.00
N PHE A 207 -0.45 -13.98 -25.04
CA PHE A 207 -1.07 -12.80 -24.45
C PHE A 207 -0.07 -11.70 -24.18
N ARG A 208 -0.59 -10.47 -24.10
CA ARG A 208 0.16 -9.29 -23.71
C ARG A 208 -0.53 -8.58 -22.57
N LEU A 209 0.19 -8.36 -21.48
CA LEU A 209 -0.19 -7.45 -20.41
C LEU A 209 0.35 -6.07 -20.76
N GLU A 210 -0.51 -5.07 -20.86
CA GLU A 210 -0.11 -3.69 -21.15
C GLU A 210 -0.78 -2.73 -20.19
N ARG A 211 -0.06 -1.70 -19.74
CA ARG A 211 -0.66 -0.70 -18.84
C ARG A 211 -1.87 -0.01 -19.48
N GLY A 212 -2.96 0.05 -18.75
CA GLY A 212 -4.17 0.78 -19.07
C GLY A 212 -3.97 2.29 -18.94
N THR A 213 -4.89 3.05 -19.54
CA THR A 213 -4.80 4.52 -19.61
C THR A 213 -5.32 5.23 -18.35
N TRP A 214 -5.89 4.50 -17.40
CA TRP A 214 -6.59 5.05 -16.23
C TRP A 214 -5.70 5.31 -15.00
N GLY A 215 -4.36 5.28 -15.17
CA GLY A 215 -3.38 5.81 -14.24
C GLY A 215 -2.91 4.88 -13.10
N GLY A 216 -1.67 5.12 -12.64
CA GLY A 216 -0.93 4.50 -11.52
C GLY A 216 0.18 3.51 -11.93
N ARG A 217 0.67 2.68 -11.01
CA ARG A 217 1.87 1.85 -11.22
C ARG A 217 1.79 0.39 -10.74
N THR A 218 0.73 -0.02 -10.03
CA THR A 218 0.56 -1.40 -9.52
C THR A 218 -0.03 -2.38 -10.55
N ALA A 219 -0.26 -3.63 -10.14
CA ALA A 219 -0.78 -4.72 -10.98
C ALA A 219 -2.23 -4.51 -11.45
N GLY A 220 -3.10 -3.81 -10.70
CA GLY A 220 -4.52 -3.62 -11.04
C GLY A 220 -4.80 -2.74 -12.26
N GLN A 221 -3.80 -2.58 -13.13
CA GLN A 221 -3.74 -1.59 -14.19
C GLN A 221 -3.28 -2.18 -15.51
N PHE A 222 -3.05 -3.48 -15.57
CA PHE A 222 -2.76 -4.11 -16.85
C PHE A 222 -4.06 -4.49 -17.53
N LEU A 223 -4.09 -4.30 -18.84
CA LEU A 223 -5.01 -4.93 -19.76
C LEU A 223 -4.40 -6.24 -20.23
N VAL A 224 -5.17 -7.32 -20.21
CA VAL A 224 -4.88 -8.57 -20.89
C VAL A 224 -5.35 -8.45 -22.34
N LYS A 225 -4.40 -8.45 -23.27
CA LYS A 225 -4.63 -8.49 -24.72
C LYS A 225 -4.36 -9.91 -25.21
N THR A 226 -5.36 -10.53 -25.81
CA THR A 226 -5.24 -11.82 -26.51
C THR A 226 -5.60 -11.59 -27.99
N THR A 227 -6.23 -12.56 -28.66
CA THR A 227 -6.81 -12.35 -30.00
C THR A 227 -8.11 -11.53 -29.97
N GLY A 228 -8.77 -11.44 -28.81
CA GLY A 228 -9.96 -10.63 -28.60
C GLY A 228 -9.64 -9.21 -28.13
N PRO A 229 -10.68 -8.41 -27.82
CA PRO A 229 -10.48 -7.09 -27.25
C PRO A 229 -9.74 -7.15 -25.90
N ALA A 230 -9.09 -6.05 -25.56
CA ALA A 230 -8.37 -5.90 -24.30
C ALA A 230 -9.36 -5.89 -23.12
N VAL A 231 -9.04 -6.63 -22.06
CA VAL A 231 -9.83 -6.63 -20.82
C VAL A 231 -8.94 -6.30 -19.64
N ARG A 232 -9.47 -5.67 -18.60
CA ARG A 232 -8.74 -5.45 -17.35
C ARG A 232 -8.24 -6.79 -16.79
N ALA A 233 -7.01 -6.80 -16.29
CA ALA A 233 -6.43 -7.95 -15.63
C ALA A 233 -6.97 -8.07 -14.19
N ASP A 234 -7.28 -9.31 -13.76
CA ASP A 234 -7.64 -9.58 -12.38
C ASP A 234 -6.43 -9.27 -11.50
N ARG A 235 -6.61 -8.32 -10.58
CA ARG A 235 -5.53 -7.81 -9.73
C ARG A 235 -4.91 -8.92 -8.89
N ARG A 236 -5.73 -9.82 -8.30
CA ARG A 236 -5.25 -10.86 -7.38
C ARG A 236 -4.41 -11.89 -8.15
N GLN A 237 -4.90 -12.31 -9.31
CA GLN A 237 -4.23 -13.27 -10.18
C GLN A 237 -2.93 -12.70 -10.74
N LEU A 238 -2.95 -11.43 -11.16
CA LEU A 238 -1.78 -10.77 -11.70
C LEU A 238 -0.73 -10.48 -10.62
N ASP A 239 -1.13 -10.02 -9.43
CA ASP A 239 -0.22 -9.86 -8.28
C ASP A 239 0.51 -11.18 -7.99
N GLY A 240 -0.23 -12.29 -7.93
CA GLY A 240 0.34 -13.64 -7.77
C GLY A 240 1.32 -14.00 -8.88
N TRP A 241 0.96 -13.77 -10.15
CA TRP A 241 1.83 -14.04 -11.30
C TRP A 241 3.13 -13.23 -11.26
N LEU A 242 3.05 -11.93 -10.93
CA LEU A 242 4.22 -11.05 -10.81
C LEU A 242 5.15 -11.48 -9.66
N ILE A 243 4.59 -11.92 -8.53
CA ILE A 243 5.37 -12.48 -7.42
C ILE A 243 6.13 -13.74 -7.88
N MET A 244 5.46 -14.64 -8.60
CA MET A 244 6.10 -15.86 -9.11
C MET A 244 7.19 -15.55 -10.13
N LEU A 245 6.97 -14.60 -11.03
CA LEU A 245 7.97 -14.13 -11.99
C LEU A 245 9.19 -13.51 -11.27
N GLY A 246 8.97 -12.67 -10.27
CA GLY A 246 10.04 -12.05 -9.49
C GLY A 246 10.85 -13.04 -8.64
N ARG A 247 10.25 -14.19 -8.28
CA ARG A 247 10.90 -15.29 -7.57
C ARG A 247 11.60 -16.29 -8.50
N LEU A 248 11.46 -16.16 -9.81
CA LEU A 248 12.14 -17.03 -10.76
C LEU A 248 13.64 -16.75 -10.73
N GLN A 249 14.39 -17.66 -10.11
CA GLN A 249 15.81 -17.55 -9.88
C GLN A 249 16.57 -18.75 -10.43
N VAL A 250 17.79 -18.49 -10.89
CA VAL A 250 18.74 -19.52 -11.29
C VAL A 250 19.30 -20.22 -10.05
N GLU A 251 19.15 -21.54 -9.98
CA GLU A 251 19.78 -22.36 -8.94
C GLU A 251 21.23 -22.73 -9.31
N ARG A 252 21.47 -22.98 -10.60
CA ARG A 252 22.80 -23.26 -11.15
C ARG A 252 23.00 -22.52 -12.46
N PHE A 253 24.04 -21.69 -12.52
CA PHE A 253 24.43 -21.02 -13.77
C PHE A 253 25.01 -22.00 -14.77
N LEU A 254 24.68 -21.79 -16.04
CA LEU A 254 25.26 -22.51 -17.17
C LEU A 254 25.81 -21.49 -18.19
N PRO A 255 26.79 -21.87 -19.01
CA PRO A 255 27.15 -21.09 -20.18
C PRO A 255 25.93 -20.93 -21.10
N VAL A 256 25.78 -19.74 -21.71
CA VAL A 256 24.72 -19.51 -22.70
C VAL A 256 25.02 -20.38 -23.94
N PRO A 257 24.13 -21.33 -24.32
CA PRO A 257 24.36 -22.18 -25.48
C PRO A 257 24.42 -21.38 -26.78
N ALA A 258 25.32 -21.76 -27.69
CA ALA A 258 25.40 -21.15 -29.02
C ALA A 258 24.17 -21.48 -29.88
N GLU A 259 23.64 -22.69 -29.74
CA GLU A 259 22.41 -23.16 -30.36
C GLU A 259 21.36 -23.39 -29.28
N LEU A 260 20.19 -22.78 -29.45
CA LEU A 260 19.10 -22.86 -28.48
C LEU A 260 18.01 -23.79 -29.02
N ALA A 261 17.60 -24.76 -28.20
CA ALA A 261 16.44 -25.58 -28.46
C ALA A 261 15.17 -24.72 -28.58
N LYS A 262 14.07 -25.33 -29.05
CA LYS A 262 12.77 -24.65 -29.04
C LYS A 262 12.30 -24.47 -27.60
N PRO A 263 12.05 -23.24 -27.11
CA PRO A 263 11.54 -23.04 -25.76
C PRO A 263 10.08 -23.47 -25.64
N ARG A 264 9.67 -23.88 -24.43
CA ARG A 264 8.26 -24.08 -24.07
C ARG A 264 7.46 -22.78 -24.15
N ALA A 265 8.08 -21.65 -23.78
CA ALA A 265 7.50 -20.32 -23.94
C ALA A 265 8.56 -19.22 -24.06
N THR A 266 8.17 -18.08 -24.61
CA THR A 266 9.00 -16.86 -24.67
C THR A 266 8.28 -15.74 -23.94
N LEU A 267 8.93 -15.16 -22.93
CA LEU A 267 8.45 -13.99 -22.20
C LEU A 267 9.28 -12.77 -22.60
N THR A 268 8.64 -11.74 -23.13
CA THR A 268 9.24 -10.43 -23.39
C THR A 268 8.76 -9.44 -22.33
N ILE A 269 9.68 -8.69 -21.74
CA ILE A 269 9.41 -7.65 -20.75
C ILE A 269 9.88 -6.32 -21.32
N GLU A 270 8.96 -5.38 -21.46
CA GLU A 270 9.23 -4.04 -21.95
C GLU A 270 9.33 -3.07 -20.77
N PRO A 271 10.50 -2.47 -20.50
CA PRO A 271 10.63 -1.52 -19.41
C PRO A 271 9.81 -0.25 -19.67
N LEU A 272 9.53 0.51 -18.61
CA LEU A 272 8.85 1.80 -18.65
C LEU A 272 9.77 2.89 -19.22
N ALA A 273 11.05 2.86 -18.85
CA ALA A 273 12.08 3.73 -19.42
C ALA A 273 12.18 3.50 -20.94
N GLU A 274 12.13 4.57 -21.74
CA GLU A 274 12.16 4.47 -23.21
C GLU A 274 13.52 4.03 -23.76
N ASP A 275 14.60 4.35 -23.04
CA ASP A 275 15.96 3.92 -23.30
C ASP A 275 16.27 2.51 -22.77
N GLY A 276 15.33 1.91 -22.03
CA GLY A 276 15.46 0.57 -21.48
C GLY A 276 15.44 -0.53 -22.56
N THR A 277 16.38 -1.47 -22.47
CA THR A 277 16.43 -2.63 -23.36
C THR A 277 15.34 -3.64 -23.01
N ARG A 278 14.68 -4.26 -23.99
CA ARG A 278 13.67 -5.29 -23.69
C ARG A 278 14.34 -6.53 -23.11
N ALA A 279 13.78 -7.09 -22.04
CA ALA A 279 14.22 -8.38 -21.56
C ALA A 279 13.50 -9.49 -22.33
N VAL A 280 14.25 -10.52 -22.74
CA VAL A 280 13.69 -11.66 -23.48
C VAL A 280 14.11 -12.94 -22.78
N LEU A 281 13.16 -13.62 -22.16
CA LEU A 281 13.34 -14.87 -21.43
C LEU A 281 12.79 -16.04 -22.27
N LEU A 282 13.64 -17.02 -22.53
CA LEU A 282 13.29 -18.29 -23.14
C LEU A 282 13.09 -19.33 -22.04
N LEU A 283 11.85 -19.76 -21.86
CA LEU A 283 11.43 -20.60 -20.74
C LEU A 283 11.35 -22.06 -21.19
N GLY A 284 11.99 -22.96 -20.45
CA GLY A 284 11.86 -24.40 -20.66
C GLY A 284 12.51 -24.88 -21.97
N LEU A 285 13.84 -24.79 -22.06
CA LEU A 285 14.63 -25.23 -23.22
C LEU A 285 15.02 -26.73 -23.16
N GLY A 286 14.60 -27.45 -22.12
CA GLY A 286 14.98 -28.84 -21.83
C GLY A 286 15.94 -28.95 -20.64
N GLY A 287 16.30 -30.18 -20.28
CA GLY A 287 17.10 -30.49 -19.09
C GLY A 287 18.60 -30.71 -19.34
N GLU A 288 19.12 -30.46 -20.54
CA GLU A 288 20.54 -30.67 -20.82
C GLU A 288 21.41 -29.76 -19.95
N GLY A 289 22.37 -30.35 -19.22
CA GLY A 289 23.19 -29.61 -18.26
C GLY A 289 22.47 -29.25 -16.95
N CYS A 290 21.22 -29.67 -16.74
CA CYS A 290 20.46 -29.49 -15.50
C CYS A 290 20.24 -30.81 -14.76
N GLU A 291 19.89 -30.73 -13.47
CA GLU A 291 19.57 -31.93 -12.68
C GLU A 291 18.15 -32.45 -13.00
N ALA A 292 17.85 -33.66 -12.55
CA ALA A 292 16.51 -34.23 -12.73
C ALA A 292 15.45 -33.35 -12.06
N GLY A 293 14.37 -33.01 -12.79
CA GLY A 293 13.33 -32.10 -12.31
C GLY A 293 13.64 -30.61 -12.48
N GLN A 294 14.77 -30.27 -13.12
CA GLN A 294 15.10 -28.90 -13.53
C GLN A 294 15.04 -28.75 -15.05
N THR A 295 14.90 -27.51 -15.50
CA THR A 295 14.98 -27.14 -16.91
C THR A 295 15.85 -25.90 -17.09
N LEU A 296 16.48 -25.81 -18.26
CA LEU A 296 17.22 -24.64 -18.69
C LEU A 296 16.27 -23.49 -19.03
N VAL A 297 16.59 -22.30 -18.50
CA VAL A 297 16.02 -21.01 -18.88
C VAL A 297 17.14 -20.07 -19.32
N VAL A 298 16.87 -19.26 -20.35
CA VAL A 298 17.84 -18.29 -20.88
C VAL A 298 17.21 -16.91 -20.97
N ARG A 299 17.80 -15.92 -20.29
CA ARG A 299 17.58 -14.50 -20.58
C ARG A 299 18.56 -14.09 -21.67
N ARG A 300 18.07 -13.61 -22.83
CA ARG A 300 18.91 -13.19 -23.97
C ARG A 300 19.40 -11.74 -23.90
N ALA A 301 18.64 -10.87 -23.24
CA ALA A 301 18.91 -9.44 -23.11
C ALA A 301 18.26 -8.91 -21.81
N PRO A 302 18.71 -7.77 -21.24
CA PRO A 302 19.86 -6.96 -21.64
C PRO A 302 21.21 -7.70 -21.50
N GLU A 303 21.47 -8.33 -20.35
CA GLU A 303 22.66 -9.17 -20.15
C GLU A 303 22.29 -10.65 -20.27
N PRO A 304 22.97 -11.43 -21.14
CA PRO A 304 22.69 -12.84 -21.31
C PRO A 304 22.95 -13.65 -20.05
N VAL A 305 21.95 -14.41 -19.60
CA VAL A 305 22.05 -15.33 -18.45
C VAL A 305 21.42 -16.66 -18.84
N ALA A 306 22.10 -17.77 -18.53
CA ALA A 306 21.58 -19.11 -18.70
C ALA A 306 21.71 -19.87 -17.38
N GLY A 307 20.69 -20.66 -17.04
CA GLY A 307 20.75 -21.43 -15.81
C GLY A 307 19.58 -22.38 -15.63
N CYS A 308 19.78 -23.31 -14.72
CA CYS A 308 18.78 -24.30 -14.33
C CYS A 308 17.82 -23.70 -13.31
N VAL A 309 16.53 -23.94 -13.54
CA VAL A 309 15.44 -23.63 -12.60
C VAL A 309 14.61 -24.88 -12.36
N PRO A 310 13.92 -25.01 -11.21
CA PRO A 310 12.97 -26.08 -11.00
C PRO A 310 11.87 -26.07 -12.07
N GLU A 311 11.54 -27.23 -12.65
CA GLU A 311 10.54 -27.31 -13.72
C GLU A 311 9.16 -26.81 -13.26
N GLY A 312 8.78 -27.16 -12.02
CA GLY A 312 7.53 -26.70 -11.40
C GLY A 312 7.47 -25.19 -11.14
N ALA A 313 8.58 -24.46 -11.19
CA ALA A 313 8.59 -23.00 -11.08
C ALA A 313 8.03 -22.31 -12.34
N LEU A 314 7.99 -23.01 -13.48
CA LEU A 314 7.46 -22.45 -14.73
C LEU A 314 5.95 -22.52 -14.82
N ASP A 315 5.29 -23.52 -14.22
CA ASP A 315 3.85 -23.72 -14.39
C ASP A 315 2.99 -22.52 -13.95
N PRO A 316 3.29 -21.83 -12.83
CA PRO A 316 2.58 -20.59 -12.46
C PRO A 316 2.83 -19.44 -13.42
N ILE A 317 3.96 -19.41 -14.14
CA ILE A 317 4.29 -18.37 -15.12
C ILE A 317 3.56 -18.63 -16.44
N LEU A 318 3.43 -19.90 -16.81
CA LEU A 318 2.81 -20.38 -18.05
C LEU A 318 1.29 -20.57 -17.93
N LEU A 319 0.65 -19.72 -17.13
CA LEU A 319 -0.78 -19.81 -16.84
C LEU A 319 -1.63 -19.48 -18.08
N ASP A 320 -2.86 -19.97 -18.09
CA ASP A 320 -3.85 -19.68 -19.14
C ASP A 320 -4.29 -18.20 -19.07
N PRO A 321 -4.15 -17.40 -20.13
CA PRO A 321 -4.55 -15.99 -20.12
C PRO A 321 -6.01 -15.76 -19.73
N ALA A 322 -6.90 -16.73 -19.89
CA ALA A 322 -8.27 -16.65 -19.40
C ALA A 322 -8.33 -16.40 -17.88
N LYS A 323 -7.40 -16.96 -17.10
CA LYS A 323 -7.31 -16.78 -15.64
C LYS A 323 -6.86 -15.38 -15.20
N LEU A 324 -6.33 -14.59 -16.14
CA LEU A 324 -5.94 -13.19 -15.88
C LEU A 324 -7.07 -12.23 -16.19
N ARG A 325 -8.17 -12.65 -16.83
CA ARG A 325 -9.27 -11.75 -17.17
C ARG A 325 -10.04 -11.39 -15.91
N ASP A 326 -10.27 -10.10 -15.68
CA ASP A 326 -11.04 -9.65 -14.53
C ASP A 326 -12.54 -9.76 -14.80
N GLU A 327 -13.19 -10.68 -14.09
CA GLU A 327 -14.63 -10.91 -14.09
C GLU A 327 -15.35 -10.10 -12.99
N HIS A 328 -14.63 -9.37 -12.16
CA HIS A 328 -15.22 -8.48 -11.15
C HIS A 328 -15.68 -7.17 -11.78
N VAL A 329 -16.80 -6.64 -11.30
CA VAL A 329 -17.27 -5.33 -11.72
C VAL A 329 -16.31 -4.23 -11.24
N VAL A 330 -15.83 -4.31 -10.00
CA VAL A 330 -14.91 -3.32 -9.38
C VAL A 330 -13.51 -3.92 -9.22
N GLY A 331 -12.48 -3.19 -9.64
CA GLY A 331 -11.08 -3.67 -9.63
C GLY A 331 -10.22 -3.08 -8.52
N THR A 332 -10.65 -1.96 -7.94
CA THR A 332 -9.94 -1.23 -6.88
C THR A 332 -10.06 -1.98 -5.56
N ALA A 333 -9.01 -2.00 -4.73
CA ALA A 333 -9.07 -2.66 -3.42
C ALA A 333 -9.88 -1.83 -2.41
N LYS A 334 -10.57 -2.51 -1.47
CA LYS A 334 -11.41 -1.86 -0.44
C LYS A 334 -10.69 -0.71 0.28
N GLY A 335 -9.44 -0.95 0.70
CA GLY A 335 -8.65 0.02 1.46
C GLY A 335 -8.26 1.27 0.68
N ASP A 336 -8.27 1.20 -0.65
CA ASP A 336 -7.91 2.32 -1.51
C ASP A 336 -9.10 3.24 -1.78
N ILE A 337 -10.35 2.75 -1.65
CA ILE A 337 -11.55 3.54 -1.97
C ILE A 337 -11.71 4.69 -0.95
N THR A 338 -11.70 5.92 -1.46
CA THR A 338 -11.88 7.15 -0.67
C THR A 338 -13.20 7.84 -0.93
N GLU A 339 -13.81 7.60 -2.10
CA GLU A 339 -15.07 8.20 -2.48
C GLU A 339 -15.89 7.25 -3.34
N ILE A 340 -17.21 7.24 -3.15
CA ILE A 340 -18.17 6.58 -4.02
C ILE A 340 -19.28 7.56 -4.37
N ARG A 341 -19.56 7.70 -5.67
CA ARG A 341 -20.68 8.50 -6.19
C ARG A 341 -21.61 7.65 -7.01
N TRP A 342 -22.91 7.84 -6.78
CA TRP A 342 -23.98 7.27 -7.59
C TRP A 342 -24.82 8.39 -8.20
N THR A 343 -25.23 8.20 -9.45
CA THR A 343 -26.33 8.97 -10.06
C THR A 343 -27.36 7.99 -10.62
N ALA A 344 -28.61 8.08 -10.17
CA ALA A 344 -29.73 7.27 -10.66
C ALA A 344 -30.97 8.16 -10.85
N GLY A 345 -31.29 8.49 -12.11
CA GLY A 345 -32.25 9.55 -12.39
C GLY A 345 -31.84 10.86 -11.73
N ASP A 346 -32.72 11.46 -10.94
CA ASP A 346 -32.46 12.69 -10.18
C ASP A 346 -31.73 12.47 -8.84
N LEU A 347 -31.61 11.22 -8.39
CA LEU A 347 -30.97 10.90 -7.12
C LEU A 347 -29.44 10.88 -7.29
N LYS A 348 -28.76 11.71 -6.49
CA LYS A 348 -27.31 11.73 -6.34
C LYS A 348 -26.91 11.34 -4.94
N VAL A 349 -26.01 10.37 -4.81
CA VAL A 349 -25.43 9.94 -3.54
C VAL A 349 -23.92 10.09 -3.62
N GLU A 350 -23.33 10.71 -2.62
CA GLU A 350 -21.87 10.87 -2.51
C GLU A 350 -21.44 10.47 -1.09
N LEU A 351 -20.64 9.42 -1.00
CA LEU A 351 -19.96 8.99 0.20
C LEU A 351 -18.47 9.29 0.06
N ALA A 352 -17.87 9.89 1.07
CA ALA A 352 -16.45 10.17 1.12
C ALA A 352 -15.88 9.81 2.49
N ARG A 353 -14.66 9.29 2.51
CA ARG A 353 -13.93 9.02 3.74
C ARG A 353 -13.42 10.34 4.34
N LYS A 354 -13.59 10.50 5.65
CA LYS A 354 -13.01 11.56 6.50
C LYS A 354 -12.14 10.89 7.58
N GLU A 355 -11.49 11.69 8.42
CA GLU A 355 -10.63 11.19 9.52
C GLU A 355 -11.36 10.20 10.45
N GLU A 356 -12.64 10.44 10.73
CA GLU A 356 -13.47 9.66 11.65
C GLU A 356 -14.36 8.59 10.98
N GLY A 357 -14.09 8.23 9.71
CA GLY A 357 -14.83 7.19 8.98
C GLY A 357 -15.55 7.71 7.74
N TRP A 358 -16.69 7.12 7.38
CA TRP A 358 -17.44 7.47 6.18
C TRP A 358 -18.42 8.62 6.42
N TYR A 359 -18.50 9.54 5.46
CA TYR A 359 -19.36 10.72 5.53
C TYR A 359 -20.14 10.87 4.23
N MET A 360 -21.45 11.02 4.35
CA MET A 360 -22.33 11.34 3.24
C MET A 360 -22.30 12.84 2.96
N ARG A 361 -22.10 13.23 1.69
CA ARG A 361 -22.16 14.63 1.21
C ARG A 361 -23.45 14.91 0.45
N ALA A 362 -24.02 13.90 -0.19
CA ALA A 362 -25.29 13.98 -0.90
C ALA A 362 -26.09 12.68 -0.67
N PRO A 363 -27.44 12.75 -0.60
CA PRO A 363 -28.29 13.91 -0.88
C PRO A 363 -28.42 14.90 0.28
N SER A 364 -27.94 14.55 1.47
CA SER A 364 -27.73 15.50 2.57
C SER A 364 -26.52 15.12 3.40
N GLU A 365 -25.84 16.13 3.94
CA GLU A 365 -24.59 15.95 4.68
C GLU A 365 -24.82 15.26 6.03
N GLY A 366 -23.94 14.31 6.38
CA GLY A 366 -23.94 13.65 7.69
C GLY A 366 -23.01 12.43 7.76
N PRO A 367 -22.73 11.92 8.96
CA PRO A 367 -21.98 10.68 9.12
C PRO A 367 -22.75 9.51 8.48
N ALA A 368 -22.00 8.56 7.93
CA ALA A 368 -22.54 7.29 7.46
C ALA A 368 -22.22 6.18 8.46
N GLU A 369 -23.12 5.20 8.61
CA GLU A 369 -22.91 4.08 9.52
C GLU A 369 -21.73 3.21 9.04
N PRO A 370 -20.71 2.96 9.87
CA PRO A 370 -19.53 2.22 9.46
C PRO A 370 -19.84 0.81 8.93
N GLU A 371 -20.64 0.05 9.67
CA GLU A 371 -20.92 -1.36 9.33
C GLU A 371 -21.73 -1.51 8.02
N PRO A 372 -22.85 -0.80 7.79
CA PRO A 372 -23.54 -0.78 6.50
C PRO A 372 -22.67 -0.34 5.32
N VAL A 373 -21.76 0.63 5.52
CA VAL A 373 -20.85 1.05 4.45
C VAL A 373 -19.81 -0.04 4.15
N GLU A 374 -19.25 -0.69 5.16
CA GLU A 374 -18.32 -1.82 4.97
C GLU A 374 -19.01 -2.99 4.25
N GLN A 375 -20.24 -3.34 4.66
CA GLN A 375 -21.03 -4.37 3.99
C GLN A 375 -21.35 -4.01 2.52
N LEU A 376 -21.65 -2.73 2.25
CA LEU A 376 -21.85 -2.26 0.88
C LEU A 376 -20.57 -2.39 0.05
N LEU A 377 -19.43 -1.97 0.58
CA LEU A 377 -18.13 -2.06 -0.10
C LEU A 377 -17.78 -3.51 -0.42
N GLU A 378 -17.93 -4.42 0.53
CA GLU A 378 -17.72 -5.86 0.33
C GLU A 378 -18.66 -6.40 -0.74
N ALA A 379 -19.97 -6.10 -0.62
CA ALA A 379 -20.95 -6.52 -1.61
C ALA A 379 -20.66 -5.99 -3.02
N MET A 380 -20.11 -4.78 -3.17
CA MET A 380 -19.70 -4.22 -4.47
C MET A 380 -18.45 -4.90 -5.05
N LEU A 381 -17.47 -5.21 -4.19
CA LEU A 381 -16.19 -5.81 -4.58
C LEU A 381 -16.29 -7.30 -4.92
N ASP A 382 -17.27 -7.99 -4.34
CA ASP A 382 -17.53 -9.41 -4.59
C ASP A 382 -18.43 -9.64 -5.81
N VAL A 383 -18.91 -8.58 -6.50
CA VAL A 383 -19.73 -8.77 -7.69
C VAL A 383 -18.90 -9.20 -8.88
N GLU A 384 -19.09 -10.44 -9.28
CA GLU A 384 -18.60 -11.01 -10.52
C GLU A 384 -19.71 -11.10 -11.59
N GLY A 385 -19.31 -11.13 -12.85
CA GLY A 385 -20.21 -11.33 -13.98
C GLY A 385 -19.51 -11.94 -15.19
N GLU A 386 -20.30 -12.50 -16.10
CA GLU A 386 -19.79 -13.04 -17.36
C GLU A 386 -19.51 -11.91 -18.34
N ILE A 387 -18.30 -11.87 -18.92
CA ILE A 387 -17.96 -10.91 -19.96
C ILE A 387 -18.71 -11.28 -21.25
N VAL A 388 -19.70 -10.47 -21.63
CA VAL A 388 -20.56 -10.73 -22.81
C VAL A 388 -20.21 -9.87 -24.03
N GLY A 389 -19.43 -8.81 -23.86
CA GLY A 389 -19.06 -7.94 -24.97
C GLY A 389 -18.36 -6.65 -24.56
N HIS A 390 -18.29 -5.72 -25.52
CA HIS A 390 -17.75 -4.36 -25.37
C HIS A 390 -18.78 -3.34 -25.87
N GLY A 391 -18.73 -2.09 -25.39
CA GLY A 391 -19.79 -1.06 -25.39
C GLY A 391 -20.54 -0.68 -26.69
N ALA A 392 -20.47 -1.46 -27.77
CA ALA A 392 -21.15 -1.22 -29.05
C ALA A 392 -22.68 -1.43 -29.00
N GLU A 393 -23.19 -2.38 -28.21
CA GLU A 393 -24.62 -2.76 -28.20
C GLU A 393 -25.39 -2.15 -27.01
N ARG A 394 -25.21 -0.85 -26.77
CA ARG A 394 -25.77 -0.15 -25.58
C ARG A 394 -27.27 -0.35 -25.40
N GLU A 395 -28.05 -0.34 -26.47
CA GLU A 395 -29.50 -0.49 -26.41
C GLU A 395 -29.90 -1.89 -25.95
N ALA A 396 -29.28 -2.94 -26.51
CA ALA A 396 -29.55 -4.33 -26.16
C ALA A 396 -29.25 -4.64 -24.69
N TRP A 397 -28.31 -3.91 -24.09
CA TRP A 397 -27.90 -4.07 -22.69
C TRP A 397 -28.57 -3.09 -21.73
N GLY A 398 -29.53 -2.30 -22.21
CA GLY A 398 -30.21 -1.29 -21.39
C GLY A 398 -29.27 -0.19 -20.87
N LEU A 399 -28.18 0.08 -21.59
CA LEU A 399 -27.17 1.09 -21.29
C LEU A 399 -27.40 2.40 -22.07
N SER A 400 -28.41 2.47 -22.96
CA SER A 400 -28.79 3.74 -23.61
C SER A 400 -29.24 4.78 -22.59
N GLU A 401 -30.00 4.36 -21.59
CA GLU A 401 -30.38 5.14 -20.41
C GLU A 401 -30.02 4.32 -19.16
N PRO A 402 -28.75 4.40 -18.69
CA PRO A 402 -28.31 3.58 -17.57
C PRO A 402 -29.12 3.93 -16.33
N ARG A 403 -29.61 2.91 -15.63
CA ARG A 403 -30.40 3.08 -14.40
C ARG A 403 -29.59 3.68 -13.25
N ALA A 404 -28.27 3.49 -13.30
CA ALA A 404 -27.33 4.13 -12.41
C ALA A 404 -25.97 4.28 -13.09
N THR A 405 -25.25 5.35 -12.76
CA THR A 405 -23.81 5.46 -12.98
C THR A 405 -23.11 5.47 -11.62
N VAL A 406 -21.98 4.76 -11.53
CA VAL A 406 -21.18 4.66 -10.31
C VAL A 406 -19.77 5.14 -10.60
N GLN A 407 -19.22 5.94 -9.70
CA GLN A 407 -17.83 6.37 -9.72
C GLN A 407 -17.17 6.00 -8.40
N LEU A 408 -16.07 5.26 -8.45
CA LEU A 408 -15.24 4.96 -7.28
C LEU A 408 -13.90 5.69 -7.44
N ARG A 409 -13.56 6.54 -6.46
CA ARG A 409 -12.25 7.19 -6.39
C ARG A 409 -11.37 6.44 -5.40
N GLY A 410 -10.16 6.13 -5.81
CA GLY A 410 -9.12 5.51 -4.99
C GLY A 410 -8.07 6.52 -4.51
N LEU A 411 -7.30 6.15 -3.49
CA LEU A 411 -6.08 6.85 -3.12
C LEU A 411 -5.12 6.90 -4.32
N PRO A 412 -4.36 7.99 -4.46
CA PRO A 412 -3.23 8.01 -5.39
C PRO A 412 -2.22 6.93 -4.95
N GLU A 413 -1.83 6.06 -5.88
CA GLU A 413 -0.89 4.98 -5.56
C GLU A 413 0.48 5.57 -5.20
N ARG A 414 1.08 5.08 -4.10
CA ARG A 414 2.42 5.51 -3.69
C ARG A 414 3.47 5.01 -4.71
N GLY A 415 4.13 5.94 -5.39
CA GLY A 415 5.23 5.66 -6.33
C GLY A 415 5.97 6.94 -6.73
N VAL A 416 7.16 6.80 -7.34
CA VAL A 416 8.01 7.93 -7.79
C VAL A 416 7.42 8.57 -9.06
N GLY A 417 6.50 9.52 -8.92
CA GLY A 417 5.86 10.26 -10.03
C GLY A 417 4.58 10.96 -9.59
N VAL A 418 3.97 11.76 -10.47
CA VAL A 418 2.66 12.39 -10.18
C VAL A 418 1.64 11.27 -10.01
N ALA A 419 1.22 11.06 -8.77
CA ALA A 419 0.25 10.04 -8.43
C ALA A 419 -1.15 10.60 -8.73
N ASP A 420 -1.67 10.30 -9.91
CA ASP A 420 -3.05 10.62 -10.25
C ASP A 420 -4.00 9.71 -9.46
N GLU A 421 -5.07 10.29 -8.93
CA GLU A 421 -6.13 9.56 -8.26
C GLU A 421 -6.79 8.59 -9.26
N ARG A 422 -6.92 7.31 -8.87
CA ARG A 422 -7.62 6.32 -9.68
C ARG A 422 -9.12 6.59 -9.62
N VAL A 423 -9.78 6.61 -10.78
CA VAL A 423 -11.23 6.80 -10.88
C VAL A 423 -11.83 5.71 -11.76
N GLU A 424 -12.48 4.72 -11.14
CA GLU A 424 -13.26 3.71 -11.87
C GLU A 424 -14.67 4.22 -12.13
N ARG A 425 -15.18 3.99 -13.34
CA ARG A 425 -16.54 4.40 -13.74
C ARG A 425 -17.33 3.23 -14.29
N LEU A 426 -18.57 3.12 -13.83
CA LEU A 426 -19.50 2.05 -14.20
C LEU A 426 -20.81 2.64 -14.74
N GLU A 427 -21.36 2.03 -15.78
CA GLU A 427 -22.75 2.20 -16.21
C GLU A 427 -23.53 0.93 -15.87
N VAL A 428 -24.61 1.06 -15.11
CA VAL A 428 -25.52 -0.05 -14.77
C VAL A 428 -26.72 0.01 -15.69
N GLY A 429 -26.93 -1.04 -16.47
CA GLY A 429 -28.03 -1.15 -17.42
C GLY A 429 -29.37 -1.49 -16.77
N ALA A 430 -30.44 -1.44 -17.57
CA ALA A 430 -31.76 -1.89 -17.16
C ALA A 430 -31.77 -3.37 -16.73
N ARG A 431 -32.74 -3.74 -15.88
CA ARG A 431 -32.98 -5.15 -15.54
C ARG A 431 -33.62 -5.83 -16.75
N THR A 432 -33.09 -7.00 -17.10
CA THR A 432 -33.61 -7.89 -18.13
C THR A 432 -33.92 -9.27 -17.53
N ASP A 433 -34.49 -10.18 -18.33
CA ASP A 433 -34.66 -11.58 -17.93
C ASP A 433 -33.32 -12.31 -17.77
N ASP A 434 -32.30 -11.88 -18.52
CA ASP A 434 -30.94 -12.44 -18.49
C ASP A 434 -30.06 -11.86 -17.36
N GLY A 435 -30.57 -10.90 -16.59
CA GLY A 435 -29.84 -10.24 -15.50
C GLY A 435 -29.69 -8.73 -15.71
N VAL A 436 -28.62 -8.17 -15.17
CA VAL A 436 -28.27 -6.76 -15.28
C VAL A 436 -26.91 -6.65 -15.96
N PHE A 437 -26.83 -5.88 -17.03
CA PHE A 437 -25.56 -5.61 -17.70
C PHE A 437 -24.86 -4.43 -17.04
N VAL A 438 -23.60 -4.60 -16.68
CA VAL A 438 -22.78 -3.54 -16.09
C VAL A 438 -21.59 -3.29 -17.01
N ARG A 439 -21.43 -2.07 -17.49
CA ARG A 439 -20.29 -1.67 -18.32
C ARG A 439 -19.23 -0.99 -17.46
N ARG A 440 -18.00 -1.48 -17.54
CA ARG A 440 -16.82 -0.81 -17.03
C ARG A 440 -16.30 0.14 -18.10
N LEU A 441 -16.12 1.41 -17.76
CA LEU A 441 -15.64 2.41 -18.71
C LEU A 441 -14.11 2.35 -18.89
N ASP A 442 -13.40 1.69 -17.98
CA ASP A 442 -11.94 1.62 -17.98
C ASP A 442 -11.41 0.79 -19.16
N ASP A 443 -12.07 -0.32 -19.48
CA ASP A 443 -11.73 -1.26 -20.55
C ASP A 443 -12.87 -1.52 -21.54
N ASP A 444 -13.97 -0.76 -21.41
CA ASP A 444 -15.18 -0.84 -22.23
C ASP A 444 -15.94 -2.18 -22.16
N VAL A 445 -15.58 -3.06 -21.22
CA VAL A 445 -16.18 -4.39 -21.06
C VAL A 445 -17.59 -4.29 -20.48
N VAL A 446 -18.50 -5.12 -21.00
CA VAL A 446 -19.83 -5.33 -20.45
C VAL A 446 -19.92 -6.70 -19.80
N LEU A 447 -20.25 -6.70 -18.51
CA LEU A 447 -20.47 -7.89 -17.71
C LEU A 447 -21.97 -8.14 -17.54
N ARG A 448 -22.39 -9.39 -17.72
CA ARG A 448 -23.73 -9.86 -17.33
C ARG A 448 -23.68 -10.32 -15.89
N VAL A 449 -24.38 -9.59 -15.03
CA VAL A 449 -24.42 -9.79 -13.58
C VAL A 449 -25.80 -10.28 -13.17
N ALA A 450 -25.85 -11.20 -12.21
CA ALA A 450 -27.12 -11.63 -11.62
C ALA A 450 -27.86 -10.45 -10.96
N VAL A 451 -29.20 -10.50 -10.96
CA VAL A 451 -30.04 -9.38 -10.51
C VAL A 451 -29.74 -8.96 -9.07
N GLU A 452 -29.53 -9.91 -8.16
CA GLU A 452 -29.37 -9.62 -6.73
C GLU A 452 -28.01 -8.96 -6.41
N PRO A 453 -26.84 -9.52 -6.83
CA PRO A 453 -25.55 -8.83 -6.68
C PRO A 453 -25.51 -7.45 -7.33
N ALA A 454 -26.13 -7.29 -8.51
CA ALA A 454 -26.16 -5.99 -9.20
C ALA A 454 -26.84 -4.88 -8.38
N ARG A 455 -27.63 -5.22 -7.35
CA ARG A 455 -28.27 -4.22 -6.48
C ARG A 455 -27.26 -3.46 -5.60
N ALA A 456 -26.03 -3.95 -5.44
CA ALA A 456 -24.95 -3.24 -4.74
C ALA A 456 -24.56 -1.93 -5.46
N PHE A 457 -24.81 -1.83 -6.77
CA PHE A 457 -24.51 -0.64 -7.58
C PHE A 457 -25.67 0.35 -7.67
N LEU A 458 -26.74 0.15 -6.89
CA LEU A 458 -27.88 1.05 -6.84
C LEU A 458 -27.86 1.88 -5.55
N PRO A 459 -28.11 3.19 -5.60
CA PRO A 459 -28.05 4.04 -4.42
C PRO A 459 -29.14 3.68 -3.40
N ARG A 460 -28.75 3.53 -2.12
CA ARG A 460 -29.65 3.36 -0.97
C ARG A 460 -29.23 4.26 0.20
N PRO A 461 -29.31 5.59 0.04
CA PRO A 461 -28.77 6.53 1.03
C PRO A 461 -29.34 6.30 2.44
N ALA A 462 -30.65 6.06 2.57
CA ALA A 462 -31.30 5.72 3.84
C ALA A 462 -30.63 4.57 4.62
N ALA A 463 -30.13 3.53 3.94
CA ALA A 463 -29.50 2.38 4.59
C ALA A 463 -28.07 2.67 5.09
N LEU A 464 -27.48 3.78 4.66
CA LEU A 464 -26.08 4.15 4.94
C LEU A 464 -25.99 5.28 5.97
N ARG A 465 -27.10 5.93 6.31
CA ARG A 465 -27.12 7.07 7.22
C ARG A 465 -27.02 6.64 8.67
N ALA A 466 -26.32 7.44 9.48
CA ALA A 466 -26.30 7.30 10.92
C ALA A 466 -27.73 7.27 11.51
N THR A 467 -28.02 6.34 12.42
CA THR A 467 -29.30 6.35 13.15
C THR A 467 -29.32 7.43 14.22
N GLN A 468 -28.15 7.83 14.76
CA GLN A 468 -28.04 8.93 15.71
C GLN A 468 -28.46 10.27 15.06
N ILE A 469 -29.60 10.82 15.48
CA ILE A 469 -30.13 12.09 14.98
C ILE A 469 -29.56 13.28 15.74
N PHE A 470 -29.51 13.18 17.08
CA PHE A 470 -28.91 14.17 17.97
C PHE A 470 -28.07 13.48 19.04
N ASP A 471 -26.89 14.02 19.32
CA ASP A 471 -26.11 13.72 20.52
C ASP A 471 -25.65 15.05 21.11
N VAL A 472 -26.34 15.48 22.17
CA VAL A 472 -26.12 16.79 22.81
C VAL A 472 -25.86 16.57 24.29
N PRO A 473 -24.75 17.06 24.86
CA PRO A 473 -24.48 16.98 26.30
C PRO A 473 -25.62 17.59 27.12
N LEU A 474 -25.96 16.97 28.25
CA LEU A 474 -27.12 17.40 29.05
C LEU A 474 -26.93 18.81 29.63
N GLU A 475 -25.70 19.19 29.94
CA GLU A 475 -25.30 20.53 30.38
C GLU A 475 -25.58 21.62 29.34
N ASP A 476 -25.58 21.27 28.06
CA ASP A 476 -25.85 22.21 26.97
C ASP A 476 -27.35 22.39 26.72
N VAL A 477 -28.20 21.51 27.26
CA VAL A 477 -29.65 21.65 27.15
C VAL A 477 -30.11 22.84 28.01
N ALA A 478 -30.62 23.87 27.35
CA ALA A 478 -31.13 25.10 27.96
C ALA A 478 -32.65 25.13 28.09
N GLY A 479 -33.38 24.41 27.22
CA GLY A 479 -34.84 24.47 27.19
C GLY A 479 -35.48 23.43 26.29
N LEU A 480 -36.79 23.24 26.46
CA LEU A 480 -37.63 22.40 25.62
C LEU A 480 -38.89 23.18 25.21
N GLU A 481 -39.31 23.02 23.96
CA GLU A 481 -40.57 23.55 23.47
C GLU A 481 -41.36 22.47 22.73
N LEU A 482 -42.63 22.35 23.09
CA LEU A 482 -43.56 21.36 22.57
C LEU A 482 -44.76 22.10 21.98
N ASP A 483 -45.13 21.74 20.76
CA ASP A 483 -46.39 22.13 20.13
C ASP A 483 -47.02 20.85 19.56
N CYS A 484 -47.87 20.20 20.36
CA CYS A 484 -48.37 18.85 20.09
C CYS A 484 -49.87 18.78 20.36
N ASP A 485 -50.68 18.42 19.35
CA ASP A 485 -52.15 18.39 19.39
C ASP A 485 -52.77 19.68 19.95
N GLY A 486 -52.23 20.83 19.56
CA GLY A 486 -52.68 22.15 20.04
C GLY A 486 -52.28 22.48 21.48
N LYS A 487 -51.51 21.61 22.15
CA LYS A 487 -50.91 21.89 23.47
C LYS A 487 -49.53 22.51 23.24
N ARG A 488 -49.35 23.74 23.73
CA ARG A 488 -48.06 24.42 23.72
C ARG A 488 -47.44 24.44 25.09
N GLN A 489 -46.20 23.96 25.20
CA GLN A 489 -45.43 23.99 26.44
C GLN A 489 -44.01 24.50 26.17
N ARG A 490 -43.54 25.48 26.95
CA ARG A 490 -42.14 25.96 26.92
C ARG A 490 -41.52 25.81 28.29
N PHE A 491 -40.32 25.24 28.33
CA PHE A 491 -39.56 25.01 29.56
C PHE A 491 -38.15 25.56 29.43
N THR A 492 -37.65 26.14 30.50
CA THR A 492 -36.25 26.55 30.65
C THR A 492 -35.57 25.73 31.73
N ARG A 493 -34.34 25.29 31.45
CA ARG A 493 -33.51 24.51 32.37
C ARG A 493 -32.60 25.44 33.17
N LEU A 494 -32.81 25.47 34.47
CA LEU A 494 -32.01 26.26 35.41
C LEU A 494 -30.61 25.65 35.62
N PRO A 495 -29.62 26.45 36.08
CA PRO A 495 -28.26 25.96 36.33
C PRO A 495 -28.17 24.78 37.32
N ALA A 496 -29.10 24.69 38.28
CA ALA A 496 -29.19 23.59 39.22
C ALA A 496 -29.78 22.29 38.62
N GLY A 497 -30.10 22.29 37.31
CA GLY A 497 -30.68 21.15 36.59
C GLY A 497 -32.20 21.01 36.72
N SER A 498 -32.86 21.93 37.44
CA SER A 498 -34.32 21.99 37.53
C SER A 498 -34.97 22.64 36.29
N TRP A 499 -36.25 22.36 36.07
CA TRP A 499 -37.03 22.94 34.96
C TRP A 499 -38.05 23.96 35.47
N THR A 500 -38.25 25.03 34.71
CA THR A 500 -39.30 26.02 34.92
C THR A 500 -40.21 26.10 33.71
N LEU A 501 -41.52 26.11 33.94
CA LEU A 501 -42.52 26.32 32.89
C LEU A 501 -42.63 27.81 32.55
N GLU A 502 -42.52 28.15 31.28
CA GLU A 502 -42.72 29.51 30.77
C GLU A 502 -44.05 29.66 30.03
N GLU A 503 -44.50 28.60 29.36
CA GLU A 503 -45.76 28.58 28.64
C GLU A 503 -46.43 27.21 28.83
N PRO A 504 -47.73 27.14 29.17
CA PRO A 504 -48.60 28.26 29.54
C PRO A 504 -48.18 28.88 30.88
N GLU A 505 -48.46 30.17 31.07
CA GLU A 505 -48.24 30.83 32.35
C GLU A 505 -49.27 30.29 33.37
N ALA A 506 -48.83 29.40 34.26
CA ALA A 506 -49.67 28.73 35.24
C ALA A 506 -48.92 28.52 36.57
N PRO A 507 -49.62 28.56 37.73
CA PRO A 507 -49.02 28.35 39.04
C PRO A 507 -48.80 26.86 39.36
N ILE A 508 -48.45 26.05 38.35
CA ILE A 508 -48.27 24.60 38.46
C ILE A 508 -46.79 24.29 38.22
N GLY A 509 -46.21 23.42 39.04
CA GLY A 509 -44.82 22.98 38.91
C GLY A 509 -44.60 22.10 37.68
N VAL A 510 -43.33 21.91 37.31
CA VAL A 510 -42.93 20.96 36.26
C VAL A 510 -42.76 19.57 36.88
N ASP A 511 -43.27 18.53 36.23
CA ASP A 511 -42.92 17.16 36.56
C ASP A 511 -41.46 16.90 36.13
N MET A 512 -40.57 16.94 37.12
CA MET A 512 -39.13 16.80 36.90
C MET A 512 -38.76 15.46 36.25
N GLY A 513 -39.50 14.38 36.55
CA GLY A 513 -39.24 13.06 35.98
C GLY A 513 -39.58 13.02 34.49
N LEU A 514 -40.76 13.54 34.12
CA LEU A 514 -41.19 13.61 32.72
C LEU A 514 -40.34 14.59 31.90
N ALA A 515 -40.01 15.77 32.44
CA ALA A 515 -39.19 16.76 31.76
C ALA A 515 -37.76 16.25 31.52
N ASN A 516 -37.12 15.64 32.52
CA ASN A 516 -35.80 15.03 32.35
C ASN A 516 -35.85 13.83 31.39
N GLY A 517 -36.90 13.00 31.47
CA GLY A 517 -37.06 11.88 30.55
C GLY A 517 -37.20 12.31 29.09
N LEU A 518 -37.96 13.39 28.82
CA LEU A 518 -38.06 13.94 27.47
C LEU A 518 -36.76 14.57 27.01
N ALA A 519 -36.08 15.34 27.87
CA ALA A 519 -34.78 15.92 27.56
C ALA A 519 -33.75 14.84 27.21
N GLU A 520 -33.69 13.76 27.99
CA GLU A 520 -32.79 12.64 27.74
C GLU A 520 -33.12 11.91 26.43
N SER A 521 -34.40 11.59 26.22
CA SER A 521 -34.86 10.93 25.00
C SER A 521 -34.60 11.74 23.73
N PHE A 522 -34.63 13.08 23.83
CA PHE A 522 -34.44 13.96 22.67
C PHE A 522 -32.98 14.32 22.43
N ARG A 523 -32.18 14.52 23.50
CA ARG A 523 -30.77 14.88 23.37
C ARG A 523 -29.92 13.75 22.79
N GLN A 524 -30.34 12.49 22.99
CA GLN A 524 -29.74 11.28 22.43
C GLN A 524 -30.64 10.64 21.37
N LEU A 525 -31.46 11.44 20.67
CA LEU A 525 -32.46 10.90 19.74
C LEU A 525 -31.79 10.02 18.69
N GLU A 526 -32.17 8.75 18.68
CA GLU A 526 -31.80 7.77 17.68
C GLU A 526 -33.04 7.37 16.87
N ALA A 527 -32.90 7.33 15.55
CA ALA A 527 -33.93 6.81 14.66
C ALA A 527 -34.02 5.29 14.75
N VAL A 528 -35.24 4.76 14.76
CA VAL A 528 -35.46 3.30 14.62
C VAL A 528 -35.00 2.81 13.25
N ARG A 529 -35.25 3.62 12.22
CA ARG A 529 -34.81 3.42 10.84
C ARG A 529 -35.03 4.68 10.00
N TRP A 530 -34.26 4.83 8.93
CA TRP A 530 -34.57 5.77 7.86
C TRP A 530 -35.66 5.20 6.94
N VAL A 531 -36.47 6.09 6.36
CA VAL A 531 -37.63 5.73 5.53
C VAL A 531 -37.45 6.21 4.10
N SER A 532 -37.24 7.52 3.93
CA SER A 532 -37.17 8.16 2.62
C SER A 532 -36.33 9.44 2.68
N GLU A 533 -35.88 9.91 1.52
CA GLU A 533 -35.10 11.15 1.43
C GLU A 533 -35.96 12.42 1.50
N ARG A 534 -37.27 12.28 1.30
CA ARG A 534 -38.25 13.36 1.35
C ARG A 534 -39.58 12.87 1.90
N PRO A 535 -40.39 13.73 2.52
CA PRO A 535 -41.71 13.36 3.00
C PRO A 535 -42.63 12.95 1.86
N GLU A 536 -43.36 11.85 2.09
CA GLU A 536 -44.47 11.39 1.28
C GLU A 536 -45.79 11.75 1.99
N GLU A 537 -46.91 11.66 1.28
CA GLU A 537 -48.21 12.10 1.79
C GLU A 537 -48.65 11.29 3.02
N ASP A 538 -48.43 9.99 2.99
CA ASP A 538 -48.76 9.03 4.06
C ASP A 538 -47.94 9.23 5.35
N HIS A 539 -46.83 9.98 5.28
CA HIS A 539 -46.05 10.33 6.47
C HIS A 539 -46.73 11.40 7.34
N GLU A 540 -47.72 12.13 6.80
CA GLU A 540 -48.44 13.24 7.47
C GLU A 540 -47.52 14.36 8.01
N LEU A 541 -46.31 14.52 7.46
CA LEU A 541 -45.33 15.53 7.90
C LEU A 541 -45.58 16.94 7.33
N ALA A 542 -46.55 17.09 6.42
CA ALA A 542 -47.04 18.39 5.97
C ALA A 542 -47.83 19.11 7.07
N THR A 543 -48.55 18.35 7.90
CA THR A 543 -49.30 18.82 9.07
C THR A 543 -48.93 17.96 10.28
N PRO A 544 -47.70 18.09 10.79
CA PRO A 544 -47.24 17.23 11.88
C PRO A 544 -48.10 17.46 13.11
N TRP A 545 -48.55 16.38 13.76
CA TRP A 545 -49.36 16.46 14.98
C TRP A 545 -48.53 16.98 16.16
N CYS A 546 -47.21 16.85 16.11
CA CYS A 546 -46.31 17.31 17.16
C CYS A 546 -44.98 17.86 16.64
N ARG A 547 -44.55 18.98 17.24
CA ARG A 547 -43.24 19.59 17.04
C ARG A 547 -42.52 19.65 18.38
N VAL A 548 -41.36 19.00 18.46
CA VAL A 548 -40.48 19.02 19.63
C VAL A 548 -39.24 19.82 19.27
N THR A 549 -38.94 20.85 20.06
CA THR A 549 -37.75 21.68 19.89
C THR A 549 -36.92 21.66 21.15
N MET A 550 -35.62 21.38 21.02
CA MET A 550 -34.64 21.53 22.09
C MET A 550 -33.81 22.79 21.86
N VAL A 551 -33.71 23.62 22.89
CA VAL A 551 -32.85 24.80 22.92
C VAL A 551 -31.53 24.39 23.53
N VAL A 552 -30.44 24.55 22.78
CA VAL A 552 -29.09 24.12 23.15
C VAL A 552 -28.18 25.34 23.23
N ARG A 553 -27.37 25.44 24.27
CA ARG A 553 -26.32 26.48 24.41
C ARG A 553 -25.26 26.29 23.32
N ALA A 554 -24.77 27.38 22.74
CA ALA A 554 -23.86 27.36 21.59
C ALA A 554 -22.73 28.41 21.72
N GLY A 555 -22.04 28.43 22.86
CA GLY A 555 -21.02 29.42 23.22
C GLY A 555 -21.54 30.49 24.20
N ASP A 556 -20.78 31.58 24.38
CA ASP A 556 -21.17 32.69 25.28
C ASP A 556 -22.48 33.34 24.80
N ASP A 557 -23.55 33.09 25.55
CA ASP A 557 -24.94 33.58 25.37
C ASP A 557 -25.68 33.24 24.06
N ALA A 558 -25.08 32.47 23.16
CA ALA A 558 -25.76 31.99 21.96
C ALA A 558 -26.57 30.71 22.22
N THR A 559 -27.74 30.58 21.60
CA THR A 559 -28.52 29.33 21.60
C THR A 559 -28.84 28.88 20.18
N ARG A 560 -28.88 27.56 19.97
CA ARG A 560 -29.35 26.91 18.74
C ARG A 560 -30.59 26.08 19.04
N ARG A 561 -31.47 25.93 18.05
CA ARG A 561 -32.75 25.22 18.19
C ARG A 561 -32.76 23.98 17.31
N LEU A 562 -32.87 22.82 17.93
CA LEU A 562 -32.96 21.53 17.24
C LEU A 562 -34.40 21.07 17.25
N THR A 563 -35.04 20.98 16.09
CA THR A 563 -36.48 20.70 15.97
C THR A 563 -36.75 19.41 15.21
N VAL A 564 -37.60 18.56 15.76
CA VAL A 564 -38.16 17.37 15.09
C VAL A 564 -39.67 17.52 14.99
N GLN A 565 -40.19 17.18 13.82
CA GLN A 565 -41.62 17.11 13.53
C GLN A 565 -42.03 15.65 13.49
N LEU A 566 -43.12 15.32 14.17
CA LEU A 566 -43.72 13.98 14.22
C LEU A 566 -45.02 13.97 13.41
N GLY A 567 -45.13 13.00 12.51
CA GLY A 567 -46.29 12.72 11.67
C GLY A 567 -46.96 11.40 12.08
N ALA A 568 -47.54 10.70 11.11
CA ALA A 568 -48.37 9.52 11.36
C ALA A 568 -47.63 8.42 12.16
N GLU A 569 -48.40 7.66 12.95
CA GLU A 569 -47.88 6.47 13.63
C GLU A 569 -47.56 5.36 12.63
N THR A 570 -46.47 4.63 12.88
CA THR A 570 -46.00 3.52 12.06
C THR A 570 -45.42 2.40 12.94
N THR A 571 -44.98 1.31 12.32
CA THR A 571 -44.29 0.24 13.04
C THR A 571 -43.00 0.77 13.67
N GLY A 572 -42.91 0.65 15.00
CA GLY A 572 -41.75 1.10 15.80
C GLY A 572 -41.90 2.51 16.42
N GLY A 573 -42.83 3.34 15.96
CA GLY A 573 -43.00 4.69 16.47
C GLY A 573 -43.73 5.61 15.51
N TYR A 574 -43.16 6.77 15.20
CA TYR A 574 -43.80 7.80 14.37
C TYR A 574 -42.89 8.20 13.22
N PHE A 575 -43.46 8.47 12.04
CA PHE A 575 -42.70 9.16 11.00
C PHE A 575 -42.24 10.51 11.53
N ALA A 576 -40.99 10.85 11.26
CA ALA A 576 -40.35 12.03 11.78
C ALA A 576 -39.38 12.64 10.78
N ARG A 577 -39.20 13.95 10.86
CA ARG A 577 -38.09 14.64 10.17
C ARG A 577 -37.54 15.75 11.04
N ARG A 578 -36.28 16.10 10.82
CA ARG A 578 -35.73 17.35 11.36
C ARG A 578 -36.31 18.53 10.58
N ALA A 579 -36.48 19.68 11.23
CA ALA A 579 -36.99 20.87 10.54
C ALA A 579 -36.01 21.44 9.49
N ASP A 580 -34.72 21.16 9.65
CA ASP A 580 -33.62 21.62 8.79
C ASP A 580 -33.19 20.60 7.73
N ALA A 581 -33.81 19.42 7.68
CA ALA A 581 -33.47 18.37 6.72
C ALA A 581 -34.73 17.67 6.16
N PRO A 582 -34.76 17.31 4.87
CA PRO A 582 -35.95 16.71 4.27
C PRO A 582 -36.10 15.20 4.54
N ALA A 583 -35.03 14.52 4.95
CA ALA A 583 -35.03 13.07 5.13
C ALA A 583 -35.95 12.64 6.28
N VAL A 584 -36.69 11.55 6.04
CA VAL A 584 -37.69 10.99 6.96
C VAL A 584 -37.13 9.75 7.64
N PHE A 585 -37.31 9.69 8.94
CA PHE A 585 -36.96 8.56 9.79
C PHE A 585 -38.14 8.16 10.67
N VAL A 586 -38.05 7.02 11.34
CA VAL A 586 -39.01 6.62 12.39
C VAL A 586 -38.43 7.01 13.74
N ALA A 587 -39.06 7.97 14.43
CA ALA A 587 -38.72 8.31 15.80
C ALA A 587 -39.28 7.25 16.76
N PRO A 588 -38.59 6.92 17.87
CA PRO A 588 -39.05 5.92 18.83
C PRO A 588 -40.43 6.28 19.41
N ARG A 589 -41.30 5.27 19.59
CA ARG A 589 -42.64 5.47 20.15
C ARG A 589 -42.63 6.23 21.49
N GLY A 590 -41.63 5.97 22.33
CA GLY A 590 -41.47 6.63 23.63
C GLY A 590 -41.37 8.15 23.54
N LEU A 591 -40.70 8.68 22.50
CA LEU A 591 -40.57 10.12 22.30
C LEU A 591 -41.94 10.78 22.08
N GLY A 592 -42.75 10.24 21.17
CA GLY A 592 -44.11 10.77 20.90
C GLY A 592 -45.04 10.64 22.10
N GLN A 593 -44.93 9.53 22.85
CA GLN A 593 -45.71 9.32 24.07
C GLN A 593 -45.34 10.29 25.20
N LEU A 594 -44.06 10.68 25.32
CA LEU A 594 -43.62 11.69 26.28
C LEU A 594 -44.03 13.10 25.82
N ALA A 595 -43.79 13.44 24.54
CA ALA A 595 -44.05 14.77 24.00
C ALA A 595 -45.54 15.15 23.98
N SER A 596 -46.46 14.17 23.87
CA SER A 596 -47.91 14.40 23.88
C SER A 596 -48.51 14.67 25.27
N ARG A 597 -47.73 14.49 26.35
CA ARG A 597 -48.17 14.68 27.74
C ARG A 597 -48.00 16.14 28.18
N TRP A 598 -48.81 16.53 29.16
CA TRP A 598 -48.49 17.69 30.00
C TRP A 598 -47.35 17.31 30.94
N LEU A 599 -46.23 18.02 30.89
CA LEU A 599 -45.07 17.77 31.78
C LEU A 599 -45.21 18.56 33.09
N LEU A 600 -46.42 18.60 33.63
CA LEU A 600 -46.80 19.38 34.80
C LEU A 600 -46.96 18.46 36.01
N ASP A 601 -46.56 18.92 37.19
CA ASP A 601 -46.78 18.21 38.44
C ASP A 601 -48.27 18.27 38.81
N THR A 602 -49.02 17.23 38.43
CA THR A 602 -50.43 17.10 38.78
C THR A 602 -50.67 16.56 40.19
N GLY A 603 -49.62 16.24 40.95
CA GLY A 603 -49.74 15.80 42.34
C GLY A 603 -50.41 16.84 43.23
N ALA A 604 -50.19 18.13 42.92
CA ALA A 604 -50.84 19.25 43.61
C ALA A 604 -52.34 19.42 43.27
N LEU A 605 -52.84 18.76 42.23
CA LEU A 605 -54.25 18.85 41.78
C LEU A 605 -55.12 17.70 42.32
N MET A 606 -54.53 16.66 42.92
CA MET A 606 -55.28 15.59 43.57
C MET A 606 -55.73 16.00 44.97
N VAL A 607 -56.89 16.66 45.05
CA VAL A 607 -57.61 16.83 46.32
C VAL A 607 -58.16 15.47 46.75
N SER A 608 -57.74 14.97 47.91
CA SER A 608 -58.27 13.72 48.49
C SER A 608 -59.80 13.77 48.60
N PRO A 609 -60.54 12.73 48.17
CA PRO A 609 -61.96 12.67 48.43
C PRO A 609 -62.17 12.50 49.94
N THR A 610 -62.85 13.47 50.55
CA THR A 610 -63.29 13.42 51.96
C THR A 610 -64.43 12.44 52.17
#